data_AF-A0A396MHF4-F1
#
_entry.id   AF-A0A396MHF4-F1
#
_cell.length_a   1.000
_cell.length_b   1.000
_cell.length_c   1.000
_cell.angle_alpha   90.00
_cell.angle_beta   90.00
_cell.angle_gamma   90.00
#
_symmetry.space_group_name_H-M   'P 1'
#
loop_
_entity.id
_entity.type
_entity.pdbx_description
1 polymer ?
#
loop_
_entity_poly.entity_id
_entity_poly.type
_entity_poly.pdbx_seq_one_letter_code
_entity_poly.pdbx_strand_id
1 'polypeptide(L)'
;MKTKNELNLNFAMKKLLFIALAVFVSSCSKSDANDGTPNFFADTKWELIQEKGYEISGEYRDEWNAKSDDFNAVYVFKKDNTGTYTTYEYINGNMESSISEIRWQHNLTAAALAISFTESGDQKMYKIMSYGGEPMTLTLEISKEQPEYDYKYHNVETYVKK
;
A
#
# COMPACT_ATOMS: atom_id res chain seq x y z
N MET A 1 -3.32 -0.37 36.48
CA MET A 1 -4.00 -1.31 35.57
C MET A 1 -5.13 -0.55 34.89
N LYS A 2 -4.90 -0.06 33.66
CA LYS A 2 -5.93 0.65 32.88
C LYS A 2 -6.72 -0.38 32.08
N THR A 3 -8.04 -0.30 32.15
CA THR A 3 -8.97 -1.22 31.50
C THR A 3 -9.06 -0.98 29.99
N LYS A 4 -9.30 -2.07 29.23
CA LYS A 4 -9.41 -2.15 27.76
C LYS A 4 -10.24 -1.06 27.05
N ASN A 5 -11.08 -0.31 27.78
CA ASN A 5 -11.94 0.73 27.22
C ASN A 5 -11.28 2.12 27.09
N GLU A 6 -10.04 2.32 27.56
CA GLU A 6 -9.32 3.59 27.39
C GLU A 6 -8.37 3.65 26.18
N LEU A 7 -8.21 2.56 25.43
CA LEU A 7 -7.34 2.50 24.24
C LEU A 7 -8.07 2.80 22.91
N ASN A 8 -9.41 2.91 22.93
CA ASN A 8 -10.23 3.14 21.72
C ASN A 8 -10.66 4.60 21.50
N LEU A 9 -10.00 5.56 22.15
CA LEU A 9 -10.22 6.99 21.92
C LEU A 9 -8.89 7.72 21.85
N ASN A 10 -8.04 7.35 20.88
CA ASN A 10 -6.95 8.20 20.37
C ASN A 10 -6.27 7.67 19.09
N PHE A 11 -6.97 6.90 18.25
CA PHE A 11 -6.59 6.79 16.82
C PHE A 11 -7.16 7.97 16.00
N ALA A 12 -7.26 9.14 16.65
CA ALA A 12 -7.45 10.39 15.96
C ALA A 12 -6.17 10.69 15.16
N MET A 13 -6.24 10.46 13.84
CA MET A 13 -5.47 11.14 12.79
C MET A 13 -4.28 11.96 13.32
N LYS A 14 -3.14 11.32 13.56
CA LYS A 14 -1.88 12.04 13.63
C LYS A 14 -1.18 11.86 12.29
N LYS A 15 -1.46 12.82 11.40
CA LYS A 15 -0.66 13.13 10.21
C LYS A 15 0.80 13.24 10.65
N LEU A 16 1.57 12.17 10.44
CA LEU A 16 3.00 12.18 10.66
C LEU A 16 3.65 12.46 9.31
N LEU A 17 4.20 13.67 9.19
CA LEU A 17 5.04 14.06 8.06
C LEU A 17 6.08 12.97 7.82
N PHE A 18 5.98 12.29 6.68
CA PHE A 18 7.06 11.46 6.17
C PHE A 18 8.16 12.40 5.68
N ILE A 19 9.28 12.41 6.40
CA ILE A 19 10.50 13.05 5.92
C ILE A 19 10.90 12.32 4.64
N ALA A 20 10.76 13.05 3.54
CA ALA A 20 11.11 12.62 2.19
C ALA A 20 12.53 12.07 2.16
N LEU A 21 12.68 10.81 1.76
CA LEU A 21 13.95 10.36 1.19
C LEU A 21 14.06 11.04 -0.18
N ALA A 22 14.71 12.21 -0.17
CA ALA A 22 14.96 13.02 -1.34
C ALA A 22 15.85 12.26 -2.33
N VAL A 23 15.25 11.60 -3.31
CA VAL A 23 15.89 11.31 -4.61
C VAL A 23 14.88 11.52 -5.74
N PHE A 24 14.32 12.73 -5.86
CA PHE A 24 13.72 13.19 -7.13
C PHE A 24 13.96 14.68 -7.34
N VAL A 25 15.25 15.05 -7.41
CA VAL A 25 15.64 16.31 -8.03
C VAL A 25 15.86 16.08 -9.52
N SER A 26 14.98 16.69 -10.31
CA SER A 26 15.05 16.95 -11.76
C SER A 26 14.90 15.73 -12.69
N SER A 27 14.15 15.78 -13.79
CA SER A 27 13.78 16.94 -14.58
C SER A 27 12.40 16.74 -15.24
N CYS A 28 11.63 17.83 -15.33
CA CYS A 28 10.73 18.00 -16.46
C CYS A 28 11.58 17.98 -17.74
N SER A 29 11.60 16.84 -18.42
CA SER A 29 11.80 16.80 -19.86
C SER A 29 10.57 16.14 -20.45
N LYS A 30 9.81 16.91 -21.21
CA LYS A 30 8.86 16.37 -22.17
C LYS A 30 9.62 15.34 -23.03
N SER A 31 9.26 14.08 -22.89
CA SER A 31 9.27 13.17 -24.01
C SER A 31 8.09 12.26 -23.82
N ASP A 32 7.12 12.38 -24.72
CA ASP A 32 6.17 11.32 -25.08
C ASP A 32 6.95 10.14 -25.71
N ALA A 33 8.00 9.68 -25.02
CA ALA A 33 8.70 8.46 -25.31
C ALA A 33 7.94 7.38 -24.55
N ASN A 34 6.92 6.85 -25.22
CA ASN A 34 6.46 5.51 -24.95
C ASN A 34 7.68 4.61 -25.17
N ASP A 35 8.43 4.31 -24.11
CA ASP A 35 9.74 3.62 -24.14
C ASP A 35 9.63 2.15 -24.57
N GLY A 36 8.45 1.71 -25.02
CA GLY A 36 8.17 0.36 -25.47
C GLY A 36 8.13 -0.66 -24.33
N THR A 37 8.35 -0.24 -23.09
CA THR A 37 8.22 -1.12 -21.93
C THR A 37 6.74 -1.35 -21.68
N PRO A 38 6.24 -2.60 -21.72
CA PRO A 38 4.85 -2.86 -21.44
C PRO A 38 4.53 -2.36 -20.03
N ASN A 39 3.58 -1.44 -19.92
CA ASN A 39 3.08 -1.01 -18.63
C ASN A 39 2.09 -2.08 -18.12
N PHE A 40 2.61 -3.10 -17.44
CA PHE A 40 1.86 -4.27 -16.99
C PHE A 40 0.71 -3.95 -16.02
N PHE A 41 0.78 -2.79 -15.36
CA PHE A 41 -0.25 -2.32 -14.44
C PHE A 41 -1.25 -1.36 -15.11
N ALA A 42 -0.97 -0.82 -16.31
CA ALA A 42 -1.87 0.12 -16.95
C ALA A 42 -3.24 -0.51 -17.26
N ASP A 43 -4.30 0.20 -16.89
CA ASP A 43 -5.70 -0.17 -17.09
C ASP A 43 -6.03 -1.54 -16.47
N THR A 44 -5.58 -1.76 -15.23
CA THR A 44 -5.80 -3.00 -14.49
C THR A 44 -6.47 -2.78 -13.14
N LYS A 45 -7.19 -3.80 -12.66
CA LYS A 45 -7.81 -3.86 -11.34
C LYS A 45 -7.24 -5.04 -10.55
N TRP A 46 -6.91 -4.81 -9.28
CA TRP A 46 -6.28 -5.76 -8.39
C TRP A 46 -7.01 -5.82 -7.05
N GLU A 47 -7.47 -7.00 -6.64
CA GLU A 47 -8.13 -7.22 -5.36
C GLU A 47 -7.20 -7.98 -4.40
N LEU A 48 -7.10 -7.52 -3.16
CA LEU A 48 -6.30 -8.13 -2.11
C LEU A 48 -6.89 -9.49 -1.72
N ILE A 49 -6.05 -10.54 -1.76
CA ILE A 49 -6.48 -11.91 -1.41
C ILE A 49 -5.69 -12.52 -0.26
N GLN A 50 -4.50 -12.00 0.06
CA GLN A 50 -3.68 -12.52 1.13
C GLN A 50 -2.79 -11.42 1.72
N GLU A 51 -2.56 -11.51 3.02
CA GLU A 51 -1.58 -10.72 3.74
C GLU A 51 -0.75 -11.63 4.66
N LYS A 52 0.52 -11.30 4.82
CA LYS A 52 1.40 -11.95 5.79
C LYS A 52 2.42 -10.95 6.29
N GLY A 53 2.53 -10.79 7.59
CA GLY A 53 3.34 -9.73 8.14
C GLY A 53 3.37 -9.68 9.65
N TYR A 54 3.95 -8.60 10.15
CA TYR A 54 4.00 -8.29 11.56
C TYR A 54 4.07 -6.77 11.79
N GLU A 55 3.63 -6.37 12.97
CA GLU A 55 3.81 -5.04 13.52
C GLU A 55 4.41 -5.16 14.92
N ILE A 56 5.43 -4.34 15.20
CA ILE A 56 6.06 -4.19 16.50
C ILE A 56 5.94 -2.73 16.89
N SER A 57 5.47 -2.47 18.10
CA SER A 57 5.33 -1.13 18.69
C SER A 57 5.70 -1.21 20.18
N GLY A 58 6.93 -0.79 20.51
CA GLY A 58 7.50 -0.99 21.85
C GLY A 58 7.58 -2.47 22.22
N GLU A 59 6.92 -2.87 23.31
CA GLU A 59 6.87 -4.27 23.75
C GLU A 59 5.77 -5.10 23.05
N TYR A 60 4.88 -4.45 22.29
CA TYR A 60 3.78 -5.12 21.60
C TYR A 60 4.24 -5.68 20.25
N ARG A 61 3.84 -6.92 19.95
CA ARG A 61 4.06 -7.58 18.68
C ARG A 61 2.76 -8.25 18.22
N ASP A 62 2.34 -7.93 17.01
CA ASP A 62 1.24 -8.59 16.32
C ASP A 62 1.75 -9.23 15.03
N GLU A 63 1.17 -10.38 14.66
CA GLU A 63 1.56 -11.15 13.48
C GLU A 63 0.35 -11.72 12.77
N TRP A 64 0.39 -11.73 11.45
CA TRP A 64 -0.66 -12.31 10.62
C TRP A 64 -0.08 -13.13 9.48
N ASN A 65 -0.86 -14.11 9.03
CA ASN A 65 -0.51 -14.98 7.91
C ASN A 65 -1.69 -15.18 6.93
N ALA A 66 -2.74 -14.36 7.09
CA ALA A 66 -3.87 -14.27 6.20
C ALA A 66 -4.41 -12.83 6.19
N LYS A 67 -5.11 -12.46 5.12
CA LYS A 67 -5.93 -11.24 5.08
C LYS A 67 -7.06 -11.36 6.11
N SER A 68 -7.44 -10.27 6.77
CA SER A 68 -8.63 -10.25 7.62
C SER A 68 -9.91 -10.47 6.79
N ASP A 69 -10.88 -11.19 7.33
CA ASP A 69 -12.21 -11.35 6.72
C ASP A 69 -12.98 -10.02 6.71
N ASP A 70 -12.70 -9.15 7.68
CA ASP A 70 -13.34 -7.85 7.85
C ASP A 70 -12.65 -6.71 7.07
N PHE A 71 -11.63 -7.03 6.27
CA PHE A 71 -10.90 -6.04 5.47
C PHE A 71 -10.77 -6.48 4.02
N ASN A 72 -11.00 -5.56 3.08
CA ASN A 72 -10.66 -5.78 1.68
C ASN A 72 -10.06 -4.50 1.08
N ALA A 73 -9.20 -4.65 0.10
CA ALA A 73 -8.55 -3.54 -0.59
C ALA A 73 -8.47 -3.80 -2.09
N VAL A 74 -8.71 -2.75 -2.87
CA VAL A 74 -8.70 -2.80 -4.33
C VAL A 74 -7.86 -1.65 -4.87
N TYR A 75 -6.90 -1.97 -5.75
CA TYR A 75 -6.24 -0.98 -6.59
C TYR A 75 -6.84 -1.00 -7.99
N VAL A 76 -7.04 0.19 -8.56
CA VAL A 76 -7.30 0.40 -9.98
C VAL A 76 -6.22 1.32 -10.53
N PHE A 77 -5.43 0.83 -11.47
CA PHE A 77 -4.35 1.56 -12.11
C PHE A 77 -4.77 1.95 -13.53
N LYS A 78 -4.66 3.24 -13.87
CA LYS A 78 -4.94 3.79 -15.20
C LYS A 78 -3.64 4.07 -15.94
N LYS A 79 -3.68 3.97 -17.28
CA LYS A 79 -2.51 4.16 -18.16
C LYS A 79 -1.78 5.50 -18.02
N ASP A 80 -2.45 6.54 -17.53
CA ASP A 80 -1.88 7.88 -17.30
C ASP A 80 -1.16 8.02 -15.95
N ASN A 81 -0.81 6.90 -15.32
CA ASN A 81 -0.16 6.81 -14.00
C ASN A 81 -1.02 7.36 -12.85
N THR A 82 -2.34 7.47 -13.06
CA THR A 82 -3.32 7.74 -11.99
C THR A 82 -4.10 6.48 -11.63
N GLY A 83 -4.88 6.52 -10.56
CA GLY A 83 -5.66 5.38 -10.12
C GLY A 83 -6.49 5.66 -8.89
N THR A 84 -7.09 4.60 -8.36
CA THR A 84 -7.79 4.63 -7.07
C THR A 84 -7.34 3.48 -6.19
N TYR A 85 -7.28 3.73 -4.89
CA TYR A 85 -7.21 2.71 -3.86
C TYR A 85 -8.51 2.75 -3.07
N THR A 86 -9.20 1.61 -2.96
CA THR A 86 -10.45 1.50 -2.21
C THR A 86 -10.27 0.48 -1.11
N THR A 87 -10.62 0.84 0.12
CA THR A 87 -10.71 -0.09 1.25
C THR A 87 -12.16 -0.33 1.63
N TYR A 88 -12.43 -1.52 2.13
CA TYR A 88 -13.71 -1.92 2.71
C TYR A 88 -13.43 -2.53 4.07
N GLU A 89 -14.04 -1.97 5.12
CA GLU A 89 -13.90 -2.42 6.50
C GLU A 89 -15.27 -2.82 7.04
N TYR A 90 -15.36 -4.01 7.64
CA TYR A 90 -16.58 -4.54 8.23
C TYR A 90 -16.51 -4.40 9.74
N ILE A 91 -17.24 -3.43 10.30
CA ILE A 91 -17.24 -3.14 11.73
C ILE A 91 -18.64 -3.43 12.27
N ASN A 92 -18.74 -4.42 13.17
CA ASN A 92 -20.01 -4.87 13.75
C ASN A 92 -21.09 -5.21 12.70
N GLY A 93 -20.67 -5.79 11.57
CA GLY A 93 -21.56 -6.16 10.47
C GLY A 93 -21.94 -5.02 9.52
N ASN A 94 -21.48 -3.78 9.76
CA ASN A 94 -21.64 -2.67 8.84
C ASN A 94 -20.38 -2.51 7.98
N MET A 95 -20.58 -2.37 6.67
CA MET A 95 -19.49 -2.10 5.73
C MET A 95 -19.25 -0.58 5.65
N GLU A 96 -18.06 -0.16 6.00
CA GLU A 96 -17.52 1.16 5.70
C GLU A 96 -16.56 1.07 4.52
N SER A 97 -16.52 2.09 3.67
CA SER A 97 -15.62 2.13 2.53
C SER A 97 -14.94 3.48 2.40
N SER A 98 -13.66 3.47 2.07
CA SER A 98 -12.88 4.67 1.77
C SER A 98 -12.28 4.54 0.38
N ILE A 99 -12.25 5.65 -0.37
CA ILE A 99 -11.63 5.72 -1.69
C ILE A 99 -10.60 6.83 -1.65
N SER A 100 -9.38 6.53 -2.07
CA SER A 100 -8.32 7.51 -2.24
C SER A 100 -7.87 7.56 -3.69
N GLU A 101 -7.71 8.77 -4.21
CA GLU A 101 -7.02 8.98 -5.47
C GLU A 101 -5.52 8.73 -5.31
N ILE A 102 -4.94 8.00 -6.26
CA ILE A 102 -3.51 7.67 -6.24
C ILE A 102 -2.81 8.08 -7.53
N ARG A 103 -1.52 8.36 -7.42
CA ARG A 103 -0.55 8.26 -8.51
C ARG A 103 0.34 7.06 -8.29
N TRP A 104 0.79 6.44 -9.38
CA TRP A 104 1.63 5.27 -9.29
C TRP A 104 2.75 5.28 -10.33
N GLN A 105 3.85 4.63 -9.97
CA GLN A 105 5.02 4.45 -10.83
C GLN A 105 5.65 3.10 -10.52
N HIS A 106 6.14 2.41 -11.55
CA HIS A 106 6.83 1.14 -11.38
C HIS A 106 8.20 1.19 -12.03
N ASN A 107 9.14 0.43 -11.47
CA ASN A 107 10.46 0.20 -12.05
C ASN A 107 10.67 -1.32 -12.09
N LEU A 108 10.64 -1.89 -13.31
CA LEU A 108 10.77 -3.34 -13.49
C LEU A 108 12.18 -3.84 -13.20
N THR A 109 13.21 -3.07 -13.56
CA THR A 109 14.61 -3.44 -13.30
C THR A 109 14.89 -3.50 -11.80
N ALA A 110 14.35 -2.55 -11.04
CA ALA A 110 14.47 -2.51 -9.58
C ALA A 110 13.41 -3.36 -8.86
N ALA A 111 12.48 -3.98 -9.59
CA ALA A 111 11.30 -4.66 -9.06
C ALA A 111 10.60 -3.83 -7.97
N ALA A 112 10.20 -2.60 -8.29
CA ALA A 112 9.63 -1.65 -7.34
C ALA A 112 8.32 -1.03 -7.86
N LEU A 113 7.39 -0.75 -6.94
CA LEU A 113 6.13 -0.06 -7.19
C LEU A 113 5.95 1.04 -6.13
N ALA A 114 5.81 2.28 -6.57
CA ALA A 114 5.53 3.44 -5.72
C ALA A 114 4.07 3.86 -5.89
N ILE A 115 3.35 4.03 -4.79
CA ILE A 115 1.98 4.55 -4.73
C ILE A 115 1.99 5.84 -3.92
N SER A 116 1.47 6.92 -4.47
CA SER A 116 1.30 8.21 -3.78
C SER A 116 -0.18 8.52 -3.63
N PHE A 117 -0.62 8.80 -2.41
CA PHE A 117 -1.99 9.17 -2.07
C PHE A 117 -2.16 10.68 -2.21
N THR A 118 -2.99 11.11 -3.17
CA THR A 118 -3.05 12.53 -3.58
C THR A 118 -3.53 13.43 -2.44
N GLU A 119 -4.50 12.97 -1.66
CA GLU A 119 -5.14 13.78 -0.60
C GLU A 119 -4.29 13.90 0.67
N SER A 120 -3.70 12.79 1.12
CA SER A 120 -2.89 12.78 2.35
C SER A 120 -1.44 13.17 2.11
N GLY A 121 -0.94 12.98 0.89
CA GLY A 121 0.49 13.09 0.56
C GLY A 121 1.31 11.87 0.99
N ASP A 122 0.67 10.84 1.56
CA ASP A 122 1.35 9.63 1.98
C ASP A 122 1.87 8.83 0.78
N GLN A 123 2.90 8.03 1.03
CA GLN A 123 3.49 7.16 0.02
C GLN A 123 3.64 5.74 0.54
N LYS A 124 3.35 4.76 -0.32
CA LYS A 124 3.72 3.36 -0.13
C LYS A 124 4.76 2.98 -1.17
N MET A 125 5.90 2.49 -0.69
CA MET A 125 7.00 2.03 -1.53
C MET A 125 7.11 0.52 -1.38
N TYR A 126 6.67 -0.18 -2.42
CA TYR A 126 6.65 -1.63 -2.46
C TYR A 126 7.83 -2.17 -3.27
N LYS A 127 8.34 -3.31 -2.83
CA LYS A 127 9.11 -4.23 -3.65
C LYS A 127 8.15 -5.23 -4.29
N ILE A 128 8.28 -5.45 -5.60
CA ILE A 128 7.53 -6.43 -6.36
C ILE A 128 8.23 -7.78 -6.18
N MET A 129 7.57 -8.70 -5.47
CA MET A 129 8.11 -10.03 -5.19
C MET A 129 7.81 -11.02 -6.32
N SER A 130 6.62 -10.93 -6.90
CA SER A 130 6.21 -11.74 -8.05
C SER A 130 5.07 -11.08 -8.82
N TYR A 131 5.03 -11.37 -10.12
CA TYR A 131 3.93 -11.00 -11.02
C TYR A 131 3.76 -12.11 -12.06
N GLY A 132 2.55 -12.66 -12.20
CA GLY A 132 2.27 -13.74 -13.15
C GLY A 132 1.24 -14.77 -12.67
N GLY A 133 1.11 -15.85 -13.44
CA GLY A 133 0.24 -16.99 -13.13
C GLY A 133 -1.14 -16.94 -13.77
N GLU A 134 -1.93 -17.99 -13.52
CA GLU A 134 -3.33 -18.14 -13.91
C GLU A 134 -4.12 -18.67 -12.70
N PRO A 135 -4.90 -17.83 -11.98
CA PRO A 135 -5.15 -16.41 -12.28
C PRO A 135 -3.89 -15.54 -12.10
N MET A 136 -3.86 -14.41 -12.80
CA MET A 136 -2.77 -13.44 -12.71
C MET A 136 -2.71 -12.85 -11.30
N THR A 137 -1.55 -12.96 -10.65
CA THR A 137 -1.29 -12.44 -9.29
C THR A 137 -0.15 -11.44 -9.25
N LEU A 138 -0.19 -10.56 -8.25
CA LEU A 138 0.84 -9.58 -7.93
C LEU A 138 1.13 -9.67 -6.43
N THR A 139 2.39 -9.92 -6.07
CA THR A 139 2.83 -9.96 -4.66
C THR A 139 3.75 -8.80 -4.38
N LEU A 140 3.40 -7.99 -3.38
CA LEU A 140 4.08 -6.78 -2.99
C LEU A 140 4.59 -6.89 -1.55
N GLU A 141 5.82 -6.47 -1.31
CA GLU A 141 6.42 -6.40 0.03
C GLU A 141 6.61 -4.93 0.40
N ILE A 142 6.20 -4.56 1.61
CA ILE A 142 6.46 -3.25 2.21
C ILE A 142 7.06 -3.44 3.60
N SER A 143 7.95 -2.54 3.98
CA SER A 143 8.51 -2.50 5.33
C SER A 143 8.74 -1.07 5.75
N LYS A 144 8.57 -0.82 7.05
CA LYS A 144 8.75 0.49 7.67
C LYS A 144 9.40 0.29 9.03
N GLU A 145 10.50 0.99 9.27
CA GLU A 145 11.20 0.99 10.55
C GLU A 145 11.32 2.44 11.01
N GLN A 146 10.88 2.71 12.24
CA GLN A 146 11.01 4.02 12.90
C GLN A 146 11.60 3.78 14.30
N PRO A 147 12.93 3.71 14.42
CA PRO A 147 13.60 3.41 15.68
C PRO A 147 13.28 4.42 16.78
N GLU A 148 13.02 5.68 16.43
CA GLU A 148 12.65 6.73 17.36
C GLU A 148 11.28 6.50 18.06
N TYR A 149 10.48 5.57 17.53
CA TYR A 149 9.19 5.17 18.08
C TYR A 149 9.15 3.70 18.50
N ASP A 150 10.30 3.01 18.52
CA ASP A 150 10.38 1.55 18.72
C ASP A 150 9.39 0.79 17.81
N TYR A 151 9.24 1.26 16.56
CA TYR A 151 8.23 0.79 15.63
C TYR A 151 8.84 0.06 14.44
N LYS A 152 8.31 -1.13 14.14
CA LYS A 152 8.63 -1.90 12.93
C LYS A 152 7.36 -2.48 12.34
N TYR A 153 7.24 -2.38 11.03
CA TYR A 153 6.14 -2.96 10.28
C TYR A 153 6.69 -3.64 9.04
N HIS A 154 6.13 -4.81 8.74
CA HIS A 154 6.44 -5.57 7.54
C HIS A 154 5.16 -6.25 7.07
N ASN A 155 4.86 -6.14 5.78
CA ASN A 155 3.72 -6.84 5.19
C ASN A 155 4.05 -7.31 3.78
N VAL A 156 3.58 -8.51 3.46
CA VAL A 156 3.55 -9.06 2.11
C VAL A 156 2.08 -9.20 1.71
N GLU A 157 1.69 -8.47 0.69
CA GLU A 157 0.33 -8.35 0.19
C GLU A 157 0.24 -9.06 -1.17
N THR A 158 -0.67 -10.01 -1.32
CA THR A 158 -0.94 -10.67 -2.61
C THR A 158 -2.27 -10.20 -3.15
N TYR A 159 -2.25 -9.76 -4.40
CA TYR A 159 -3.40 -9.32 -5.15
C TYR A 159 -3.68 -10.24 -6.33
N VAL A 160 -4.95 -10.37 -6.71
CA VAL A 160 -5.38 -11.05 -7.94
C VAL A 160 -5.95 -10.03 -8.92
N LYS A 161 -5.60 -10.17 -10.20
CA LYS A 161 -6.17 -9.33 -11.27
C LYS A 161 -7.63 -9.68 -11.50
N LYS A 162 -8.47 -8.67 -11.76
CA LYS A 162 -9.90 -8.81 -12.09
C LYS A 162 -10.20 -8.38 -13.52
#